data_AF-A0A453HN55-F1
#
_entry.id   AF-A0A453HN55-F1
#
_cell.length_a   1.000
_cell.length_b   1.000
_cell.length_c   1.000
_cell.angle_alpha   90.00
_cell.angle_beta   90.00
_cell.angle_gamma   90.00
#
_symmetry.space_group_name_H-M   'P 1'
#
loop_
_entity.id
_entity.type
_entity.pdbx_description
1 polymer ?
#
loop_
_entity_poly.entity_id
_entity_poly.type
_entity_poly.pdbx_seq_one_letter_code
_entity_poly.pdbx_strand_id
1 'polypeptide(L)'
;PPPPPPYHHYHNHHNPYQAAPPPPPTCLRRLLALVVAAFLLLGAGTFIVWLLLRPRAPAFSLSALTLSRVAYSPANSSLSAAFDASLLADNPNSKLTISYSSLVAYVDLAPSSPIAVTSLAPFAQGPRNTTTLAFRLDVDGTYVGPDEAAALKSGNGGTMEVQVRLAAIAVFDRGGWRTRRRAMRVLCDGVPVTFRGKNATDAKFDGPARRCQVVL
;
A
#
# COMPACT_ATOMS: atom_id res chain seq x y z
N PRO A 1 105.87 42.32 -22.74
CA PRO A 1 104.44 42.48 -23.13
C PRO A 1 104.22 42.03 -24.58
N PRO A 2 103.29 41.09 -24.87
CA PRO A 2 101.88 41.44 -25.14
C PRO A 2 100.88 40.29 -24.78
N PRO A 3 99.62 40.34 -25.24
CA PRO A 3 98.41 40.79 -24.53
C PRO A 3 97.62 39.65 -23.84
N PRO A 4 96.80 39.92 -22.80
CA PRO A 4 95.92 38.91 -22.19
C PRO A 4 94.71 38.61 -23.09
N PRO A 5 94.55 37.36 -23.58
CA PRO A 5 93.39 36.94 -24.36
C PRO A 5 92.23 36.46 -23.47
N PRO A 6 91.04 36.27 -24.04
CA PRO A 6 89.78 36.72 -23.46
C PRO A 6 89.18 35.82 -22.38
N TYR A 7 88.53 36.48 -21.41
CA TYR A 7 87.66 35.89 -20.41
C TYR A 7 86.40 35.33 -21.07
N HIS A 8 86.33 34.01 -21.21
CA HIS A 8 85.09 33.33 -21.54
C HIS A 8 84.24 33.16 -20.27
N HIS A 9 83.19 33.99 -20.18
CA HIS A 9 82.11 33.84 -19.22
C HIS A 9 81.43 32.48 -19.42
N TYR A 10 81.68 31.55 -18.50
CA TYR A 10 80.86 30.35 -18.38
C TYR A 10 79.48 30.75 -17.82
N HIS A 11 78.49 30.87 -18.71
CA HIS A 11 77.09 30.91 -18.29
C HIS A 11 76.69 29.52 -17.83
N ASN A 12 76.74 29.34 -16.51
CA ASN A 12 76.27 28.14 -15.85
C ASN A 12 74.74 28.09 -16.01
N HIS A 13 74.26 27.30 -16.98
CA HIS A 13 72.85 26.98 -17.13
C HIS A 13 72.38 26.24 -15.87
N HIS A 14 71.85 26.99 -14.92
CA HIS A 14 71.14 26.44 -13.78
C HIS A 14 69.86 25.86 -14.34
N ASN A 15 69.87 24.56 -14.62
CA ASN A 15 68.66 23.81 -14.90
C ASN A 15 67.80 23.94 -13.63
N PRO A 16 66.63 24.62 -13.67
CA PRO A 16 65.79 24.68 -12.49
C PRO A 16 65.40 23.24 -12.19
N TYR A 17 65.84 22.72 -11.05
CA TYR A 17 65.32 21.48 -10.51
C TYR A 17 63.80 21.66 -10.41
N GLN A 18 63.07 21.12 -11.39
CA GLN A 18 61.62 21.03 -11.32
C GLN A 18 61.32 20.15 -10.11
N ALA A 19 60.82 20.75 -9.03
CA ALA A 19 60.32 20.00 -7.90
C ALA A 19 59.30 19.01 -8.42
N ALA A 20 59.56 17.71 -8.23
CA ALA A 20 58.61 16.68 -8.57
C ALA A 20 57.28 17.01 -7.85
N PRO A 21 56.12 16.97 -8.53
CA PRO A 21 54.86 17.28 -7.90
C PRO A 21 54.66 16.37 -6.68
N PRO A 22 54.11 16.89 -5.55
CA PRO A 22 53.88 16.09 -4.37
C PRO A 22 53.07 14.84 -4.73
N PRO A 23 53.42 13.65 -4.19
CA PRO A 23 52.68 12.43 -4.51
C PRO A 23 51.19 12.67 -4.24
N PRO A 24 50.29 12.30 -5.16
CA PRO A 24 48.86 12.55 -4.98
C PRO A 24 48.40 11.92 -3.66
N PRO A 25 47.38 12.45 -2.98
CA PRO A 25 46.93 11.94 -1.68
C PRO A 25 46.36 10.52 -1.84
N THR A 26 47.25 9.53 -1.79
CA THR A 26 46.96 8.10 -1.98
C THR A 26 46.04 7.57 -0.88
N CYS A 27 46.16 8.11 0.33
CA CYS A 27 45.28 7.80 1.45
C CYS A 27 43.82 8.19 1.16
N LEU A 28 43.58 9.41 0.68
CA LEU A 28 42.23 9.88 0.33
C LEU A 28 41.62 9.07 -0.81
N ARG A 29 42.41 8.74 -1.84
CA ARG A 29 41.96 7.89 -2.96
C ARG A 29 41.61 6.47 -2.51
N ARG A 30 42.40 5.87 -1.62
CA ARG A 30 42.12 4.54 -1.04
C ARG A 30 40.89 4.56 -0.15
N LEU A 31 40.74 5.59 0.69
CA LEU A 31 39.56 5.78 1.53
C LEU A 31 38.30 5.93 0.66
N LEU A 32 38.35 6.77 -0.37
CA LEU A 32 37.24 6.95 -1.31
C LEU A 32 36.89 5.63 -2.03
N ALA A 33 37.89 4.87 -2.49
CA ALA A 33 37.67 3.58 -3.11
C ALA A 33 37.02 2.57 -2.15
N LEU A 34 37.41 2.55 -0.87
CA LEU A 34 36.79 1.71 0.15
C LEU A 34 35.33 2.12 0.41
N VAL A 35 35.05 3.42 0.51
CA VAL A 35 33.68 3.94 0.70
C VAL A 35 32.80 3.58 -0.50
N VAL A 36 33.31 3.76 -1.71
CA VAL A 36 32.58 3.39 -2.94
C VAL A 36 32.35 1.88 -3.00
N ALA A 37 33.37 1.06 -2.72
CA ALA A 37 33.23 -0.39 -2.69
C ALA A 37 32.21 -0.85 -1.64
N ALA A 38 32.25 -0.27 -0.43
CA ALA A 38 31.28 -0.57 0.62
C ALA A 38 29.85 -0.18 0.18
N PHE A 39 29.67 0.98 -0.44
CA PHE A 39 28.37 1.41 -0.97
C PHE A 39 27.87 0.45 -2.06
N LEU A 40 28.72 0.04 -2.99
CA LEU A 40 28.38 -0.91 -4.04
C LEU A 40 28.00 -2.29 -3.48
N LEU A 41 28.72 -2.79 -2.48
CA LEU A 41 28.42 -4.07 -1.83
C LEU A 41 27.10 -4.02 -1.06
N LEU A 42 26.85 -2.94 -0.31
CA LEU A 42 25.57 -2.73 0.38
C LEU A 42 24.41 -2.58 -0.61
N GLY A 43 24.62 -1.84 -1.70
CA GLY A 43 23.65 -1.68 -2.78
C GLY A 43 23.33 -3.02 -3.46
N ALA A 44 24.35 -3.80 -3.82
CA ALA A 44 24.18 -5.11 -4.42
C ALA A 44 23.47 -6.08 -3.46
N GLY A 45 23.87 -6.13 -2.18
CA GLY A 45 23.24 -6.97 -1.17
C GLY A 45 21.75 -6.63 -0.97
N THR A 46 21.43 -5.34 -0.83
CA THR A 46 20.03 -4.90 -0.70
C THR A 46 19.21 -5.19 -1.95
N PHE A 47 19.80 -5.01 -3.15
CA PHE A 47 19.16 -5.33 -4.42
C PHE A 47 18.88 -6.83 -4.57
N ILE A 48 19.84 -7.70 -4.23
CA ILE A 48 19.66 -9.16 -4.25
C ILE A 48 18.55 -9.57 -3.28
N VAL A 49 18.57 -9.06 -2.04
CA VAL A 49 17.52 -9.34 -1.04
C VAL A 49 16.15 -8.91 -1.56
N TRP A 50 16.05 -7.74 -2.18
CA TRP A 50 14.80 -7.26 -2.78
C TRP A 50 14.33 -8.17 -3.93
N LEU A 51 15.23 -8.61 -4.81
CA LEU A 51 14.93 -9.54 -5.90
C LEU A 51 14.52 -10.94 -5.42
N LEU A 52 14.97 -11.38 -4.25
CA LEU A 52 14.63 -12.69 -3.65
C LEU A 52 13.31 -12.68 -2.88
N LEU A 53 12.95 -11.53 -2.29
CA LEU A 53 11.73 -11.37 -1.51
C LEU A 53 10.55 -10.93 -2.36
N ARG A 54 10.79 -10.10 -3.39
CA ARG A 54 9.79 -9.50 -4.30
C ARG A 54 8.44 -9.25 -3.60
N PRO A 55 8.36 -8.24 -2.71
CA PRO A 55 7.15 -7.98 -1.95
C PRO A 55 5.96 -7.77 -2.90
N ARG A 56 4.96 -8.65 -2.81
CA ARG A 56 3.72 -8.57 -3.56
C ARG A 56 2.63 -8.00 -2.66
N ALA A 57 1.80 -7.13 -3.22
CA ALA A 57 0.62 -6.63 -2.55
C ALA A 57 -0.32 -7.81 -2.20
N PRO A 58 -0.95 -7.80 -1.01
CA PRO A 58 -1.99 -8.76 -0.69
C PRO A 58 -3.17 -8.62 -1.65
N ALA A 59 -3.85 -9.72 -1.92
CA ALA A 59 -5.07 -9.71 -2.72
C ALA A 59 -6.27 -9.73 -1.78
N PHE A 60 -7.27 -8.89 -2.06
CA PHE A 60 -8.52 -8.89 -1.31
C PHE A 60 -9.67 -9.24 -2.24
N SER A 61 -10.61 -10.02 -1.72
CA SER A 61 -11.87 -10.30 -2.42
C SER A 61 -13.03 -10.30 -1.44
N LEU A 62 -14.17 -9.76 -1.87
CA LEU A 62 -15.41 -9.80 -1.12
C LEU A 62 -16.08 -11.16 -1.38
N SER A 63 -16.17 -11.99 -0.34
CA SER A 63 -16.78 -13.33 -0.44
C SER A 63 -18.27 -13.29 -0.15
N ALA A 64 -18.71 -12.44 0.77
CA ALA A 64 -20.12 -12.30 1.12
C ALA A 64 -20.42 -10.87 1.56
N LEU A 65 -21.62 -10.41 1.21
CA LEU A 65 -22.22 -9.19 1.73
C LEU A 65 -23.71 -9.45 1.90
N THR A 66 -24.20 -9.24 3.12
CA THR A 66 -25.61 -9.40 3.46
C THR A 66 -26.09 -8.14 4.15
N LEU A 67 -27.21 -7.61 3.71
CA LEU A 67 -27.92 -6.52 4.34
C LEU A 67 -29.10 -7.13 5.08
N SER A 68 -29.26 -6.77 6.34
CA SER A 68 -30.38 -7.20 7.19
C SER A 68 -31.03 -6.00 7.87
N ARG A 69 -32.28 -6.18 8.31
CA ARG A 69 -33.05 -5.13 9.01
C ARG A 69 -33.15 -3.82 8.22
N VAL A 70 -33.27 -3.92 6.90
CA VAL A 70 -33.42 -2.75 6.02
C VAL A 70 -34.77 -2.11 6.28
N ALA A 71 -34.74 -0.89 6.82
CA ALA A 71 -35.89 -0.03 7.05
C ALA A 71 -35.62 1.34 6.42
N TYR A 72 -36.28 1.63 5.30
CA TYR A 72 -36.20 2.91 4.62
C TYR A 72 -37.46 3.73 4.90
N SER A 73 -37.29 4.97 5.37
CA SER A 73 -38.38 5.94 5.57
C SER A 73 -38.37 6.96 4.42
N PRO A 74 -39.35 6.90 3.49
CA PRO A 74 -39.44 7.86 2.38
C PRO A 74 -39.67 9.30 2.84
N ALA A 75 -40.30 9.51 3.99
CA ALA A 75 -40.63 10.83 4.53
C ALA A 75 -39.37 11.64 4.87
N ASN A 76 -38.38 10.98 5.46
CA ASN A 76 -37.13 11.61 5.92
C ASN A 76 -35.92 11.21 5.07
N SER A 77 -36.12 10.40 4.03
CA SER A 77 -35.06 9.78 3.22
C SER A 77 -33.98 9.09 4.07
N SER A 78 -34.41 8.46 5.17
CA SER A 78 -33.53 7.85 6.16
C SER A 78 -33.52 6.32 6.04
N LEU A 79 -32.33 5.72 6.12
CA LEU A 79 -32.11 4.29 6.09
C LEU A 79 -31.51 3.81 7.42
N SER A 80 -32.15 2.81 8.01
CA SER A 80 -31.59 1.97 9.06
C SER A 80 -31.38 0.56 8.49
N ALA A 81 -30.20 -0.02 8.68
CA ALA A 81 -29.83 -1.33 8.14
C ALA A 81 -28.60 -1.88 8.85
N ALA A 82 -28.34 -3.17 8.69
CA ALA A 82 -27.11 -3.80 9.13
C ALA A 82 -26.42 -4.50 7.97
N PHE A 83 -25.13 -4.22 7.80
CA PHE A 83 -24.27 -4.77 6.76
C PHE A 83 -23.33 -5.80 7.37
N ASP A 84 -23.54 -7.07 7.04
CA ASP A 84 -22.65 -8.17 7.40
C ASP A 84 -21.78 -8.50 6.18
N ALA A 85 -20.49 -8.16 6.24
CA ALA A 85 -19.55 -8.33 5.14
C ALA A 85 -18.44 -9.33 5.51
N SER A 86 -17.95 -10.05 4.49
CA SER A 86 -16.83 -10.97 4.60
C SER A 86 -15.82 -10.70 3.48
N LEU A 87 -14.60 -10.33 3.88
CA LEU A 87 -13.47 -10.13 2.99
C LEU A 87 -12.48 -11.28 3.16
N LEU A 88 -12.05 -11.87 2.05
CA LEU A 88 -10.91 -12.76 2.00
C LEU A 88 -9.66 -11.95 1.72
N ALA A 89 -8.75 -11.92 2.70
CA ALA A 89 -7.42 -11.38 2.56
C ALA A 89 -6.46 -12.53 2.20
N ASP A 90 -5.77 -12.44 1.07
CA ASP A 90 -4.79 -13.42 0.63
C ASP A 90 -3.39 -12.82 0.64
N ASN A 91 -2.44 -13.51 1.28
CA ASN A 91 -1.03 -13.16 1.24
C ASN A 91 -0.32 -13.99 0.15
N PRO A 92 -0.05 -13.42 -1.05
CA PRO A 92 0.61 -14.17 -2.12
C PRO A 92 2.12 -14.35 -1.88
N ASN A 93 2.68 -13.77 -0.82
CA ASN A 93 4.11 -13.87 -0.53
C ASN A 93 4.43 -15.22 0.13
N SER A 94 5.42 -15.94 -0.41
CA SER A 94 5.87 -17.23 0.16
C SER A 94 6.93 -17.10 1.25
N LYS A 95 7.43 -15.90 1.49
CA LYS A 95 8.53 -15.64 2.43
C LYS A 95 8.24 -14.51 3.43
N LEU A 96 7.20 -13.72 3.20
CA LEU A 96 6.90 -12.52 3.98
C LEU A 96 5.61 -12.72 4.75
N THR A 97 5.63 -12.33 6.02
CA THR A 97 4.44 -12.12 6.83
C THR A 97 3.94 -10.70 6.58
N ILE A 98 2.62 -10.53 6.51
CA ILE A 98 1.99 -9.20 6.42
C ILE A 98 1.26 -8.94 7.73
N SER A 99 1.67 -7.91 8.44
CA SER A 99 1.02 -7.42 9.65
C SER A 99 0.13 -6.22 9.32
N TYR A 100 -1.14 -6.29 9.69
CA TYR A 100 -2.13 -5.23 9.49
C TYR A 100 -2.49 -4.59 10.83
N SER A 101 -2.48 -3.27 10.88
CA SER A 101 -2.81 -2.48 12.07
C SER A 101 -3.72 -1.31 11.70
N SER A 102 -4.43 -0.75 12.68
CA SER A 102 -5.35 0.39 12.48
C SER A 102 -6.35 0.14 11.34
N LEU A 103 -7.00 -1.02 11.37
CA LEU A 103 -7.97 -1.38 10.35
C LEU A 103 -9.30 -0.66 10.60
N VAL A 104 -9.81 -0.03 9.55
CA VAL A 104 -11.09 0.67 9.54
C VAL A 104 -11.85 0.26 8.29
N ALA A 105 -12.99 -0.39 8.47
CA ALA A 105 -13.90 -0.75 7.39
C ALA A 105 -15.05 0.26 7.31
N TYR A 106 -15.51 0.52 6.10
CA TYR A 106 -16.60 1.45 5.84
C TYR A 106 -17.42 0.99 4.65
N VAL A 107 -18.70 1.37 4.68
CA VAL A 107 -19.68 1.04 3.64
C VAL A 107 -20.32 2.32 3.13
N ASP A 108 -20.36 2.44 1.80
CA ASP A 108 -20.87 3.59 1.09
C ASP A 108 -21.97 3.12 0.11
N LEU A 109 -23.09 3.83 0.04
CA LEU A 109 -24.12 3.61 -1.02
C LEU A 109 -23.92 4.56 -2.20
N ALA A 110 -23.22 5.67 -1.99
CA ALA A 110 -22.95 6.71 -2.98
C ALA A 110 -21.46 7.09 -2.97
N PRO A 111 -20.90 7.65 -4.06
CA PRO A 111 -19.51 8.09 -4.11
C PRO A 111 -19.13 9.19 -3.11
N SER A 112 -20.12 9.87 -2.51
CA SER A 112 -19.95 11.13 -1.79
C SER A 112 -19.65 11.00 -0.29
N SER A 113 -20.12 9.95 0.41
CA SER A 113 -19.83 9.80 1.84
C SER A 113 -20.08 8.39 2.41
N PRO A 114 -19.28 7.95 3.40
CA PRO A 114 -19.53 6.71 4.13
C PRO A 114 -20.75 6.82 5.03
N ILE A 115 -21.52 5.74 5.06
CA ILE A 115 -22.78 5.66 5.80
C ILE A 115 -22.58 4.87 7.10
N ALA A 116 -21.63 3.94 7.09
CA ALA A 116 -21.26 3.14 8.23
C ALA A 116 -19.73 3.02 8.32
N VAL A 117 -19.19 3.03 9.54
CA VAL A 117 -17.76 2.85 9.80
C VAL A 117 -17.58 1.93 11.01
N THR A 118 -16.62 1.01 10.95
CA THR A 118 -16.24 0.15 12.07
C THR A 118 -14.73 -0.07 12.12
N SER A 119 -14.17 -0.24 13.30
CA SER A 119 -12.76 -0.58 13.49
C SER A 119 -12.58 -2.09 13.67
N LEU A 120 -11.49 -2.63 13.14
CA LEU A 120 -11.20 -4.06 13.20
C LEU A 120 -9.91 -4.32 13.97
N ALA A 121 -9.86 -5.48 14.63
CA ALA A 121 -8.69 -5.90 15.38
C ALA A 121 -7.48 -6.10 14.45
N PRO A 122 -6.27 -5.67 14.85
CA PRO A 122 -5.05 -5.98 14.13
C PRO A 122 -4.85 -7.49 13.97
N PHE A 123 -4.31 -7.90 12.83
CA PHE A 123 -3.99 -9.31 12.57
C PHE A 123 -2.75 -9.43 11.71
N ALA A 124 -2.16 -10.63 11.67
CA ALA A 124 -1.01 -10.93 10.84
C ALA A 124 -1.27 -12.16 9.98
N GLN A 125 -0.79 -12.12 8.74
CA GLN A 125 -0.87 -13.23 7.81
C GLN A 125 0.52 -13.75 7.52
N GLY A 126 0.78 -14.98 7.93
CA GLY A 126 1.97 -15.71 7.54
C GLY A 126 2.07 -15.91 6.02
N PRO A 127 3.20 -16.44 5.53
CA PRO A 127 3.38 -16.67 4.11
C PRO A 127 2.35 -17.62 3.50
N ARG A 128 1.83 -17.31 2.30
CA ARG A 128 0.79 -18.08 1.59
C ARG A 128 -0.46 -18.37 2.43
N ASN A 129 -0.80 -17.47 3.34
CA ASN A 129 -1.98 -17.62 4.17
C ASN A 129 -3.15 -16.79 3.62
N THR A 130 -4.34 -17.36 3.70
CA THR A 130 -5.60 -16.68 3.40
C THR A 130 -6.38 -16.56 4.70
N THR A 131 -6.95 -15.37 4.96
CA THR A 131 -7.67 -15.08 6.20
C THR A 131 -9.01 -14.45 5.85
N THR A 132 -10.07 -14.96 6.47
CA THR A 132 -11.41 -14.40 6.34
C THR A 132 -11.61 -13.33 7.41
N LEU A 133 -11.86 -12.11 6.96
CA LEU A 133 -12.18 -10.95 7.79
C LEU A 133 -13.69 -10.69 7.69
N ALA A 134 -14.42 -11.13 8.71
CA ALA A 134 -15.85 -10.87 8.83
C ALA A 134 -16.10 -9.68 9.75
N PHE A 135 -17.01 -8.79 9.36
CA PHE A 135 -17.35 -7.61 10.14
C PHE A 135 -18.78 -7.16 9.88
N ARG A 136 -19.35 -6.51 10.89
CA ARG A 136 -20.70 -5.97 10.87
C ARG A 136 -20.62 -4.45 11.00
N LEU A 137 -21.42 -3.75 10.20
CA LEU A 137 -21.66 -2.32 10.36
C LEU A 137 -23.16 -2.09 10.47
N ASP A 138 -23.58 -1.34 11.49
CA ASP A 138 -24.97 -0.97 11.68
C ASP A 138 -25.13 0.52 11.35
N VAL A 139 -26.21 0.85 10.64
CA VAL A 139 -26.60 2.23 10.33
C VAL A 139 -28.00 2.46 10.88
N ASP A 140 -28.21 3.64 11.46
CA ASP A 140 -29.50 4.03 11.99
C ASP A 140 -29.84 5.45 11.56
N GLY A 141 -30.96 5.62 10.85
CA GLY A 141 -31.47 6.93 10.45
C GLY A 141 -30.59 7.71 9.47
N THR A 142 -29.71 7.03 8.72
CA THR A 142 -28.76 7.69 7.82
C THR A 142 -29.42 8.22 6.56
N TYR A 143 -29.06 9.43 6.12
CA TYR A 143 -29.64 10.02 4.91
C TYR A 143 -29.14 9.27 3.66
N VAL A 144 -30.07 8.92 2.77
CA VAL A 144 -29.79 8.28 1.48
C VAL A 144 -30.35 9.16 0.37
N GLY A 145 -29.52 9.43 -0.63
CA GLY A 145 -29.88 10.26 -1.78
C GLY A 145 -31.03 9.67 -2.61
N PRO A 146 -31.68 10.51 -3.43
CA PRO A 146 -32.84 10.09 -4.21
C PRO A 146 -32.54 8.96 -5.21
N ASP A 147 -31.31 8.92 -5.75
CA ASP A 147 -30.88 7.92 -6.74
C ASP A 147 -30.68 6.54 -6.08
N GLU A 148 -29.99 6.48 -4.94
CA GLU A 148 -29.79 5.24 -4.19
C GLU A 148 -31.10 4.75 -3.54
N ALA A 149 -31.94 5.70 -3.14
CA ALA A 149 -33.26 5.40 -2.60
C ALA A 149 -34.21 4.76 -3.63
N ALA A 150 -33.96 4.88 -4.93
CA ALA A 150 -34.81 4.27 -5.96
C ALA A 150 -34.90 2.74 -5.80
N ALA A 151 -33.76 2.08 -5.51
CA ALA A 151 -33.71 0.64 -5.27
C ALA A 151 -34.50 0.25 -4.01
N LEU A 152 -34.40 1.07 -2.95
CA LEU A 152 -35.10 0.88 -1.67
C LEU A 152 -36.61 1.14 -1.76
N LYS A 153 -37.03 2.11 -2.58
CA LYS A 153 -38.44 2.47 -2.81
C LYS A 153 -39.19 1.45 -3.65
N SER A 154 -38.49 0.73 -4.53
CA SER A 154 -39.16 -0.07 -5.58
C SER A 154 -40.00 -1.22 -5.02
N GLY A 155 -39.78 -1.68 -3.79
CA GLY A 155 -40.60 -2.69 -3.10
C GLY A 155 -40.74 -4.04 -3.81
N ASN A 156 -40.09 -4.23 -4.97
CA ASN A 156 -40.37 -5.30 -5.93
C ASN A 156 -39.09 -6.09 -6.30
N GLY A 157 -38.12 -6.17 -5.39
CA GLY A 157 -36.89 -6.94 -5.59
C GLY A 157 -35.85 -6.22 -6.45
N GLY A 158 -35.50 -4.99 -6.09
CA GLY A 158 -34.44 -4.22 -6.75
C GLY A 158 -33.04 -4.80 -6.53
N THR A 159 -32.10 -4.40 -7.38
CA THR A 159 -30.66 -4.55 -7.12
C THR A 159 -30.11 -3.19 -6.73
N MET A 160 -29.34 -3.14 -5.65
CA MET A 160 -28.65 -1.93 -5.19
C MET A 160 -27.15 -2.16 -5.26
N GLU A 161 -26.39 -1.14 -5.64
CA GLU A 161 -24.93 -1.22 -5.58
C GLU A 161 -24.42 -0.70 -4.25
N VAL A 162 -23.54 -1.47 -3.61
CA VAL A 162 -22.89 -1.12 -2.36
C VAL A 162 -21.38 -1.07 -2.60
N GLN A 163 -20.71 -0.09 -2.01
CA GLN A 163 -19.26 -0.02 -2.00
C GLN A 163 -18.75 -0.42 -0.61
N VAL A 164 -17.88 -1.42 -0.57
CA VAL A 164 -17.23 -1.85 0.67
C VAL A 164 -15.77 -1.46 0.60
N ARG A 165 -15.29 -0.76 1.63
CA ARG A 165 -13.92 -0.26 1.66
C ARG A 165 -13.25 -0.60 2.99
N LEU A 166 -11.94 -0.80 2.93
CA LEU A 166 -11.11 -1.11 4.10
C LEU A 166 -9.81 -0.32 4.02
N ALA A 167 -9.53 0.48 5.04
CA ALA A 167 -8.25 1.13 5.23
C ALA A 167 -7.46 0.40 6.32
N ALA A 168 -6.15 0.22 6.12
CA ALA A 168 -5.28 -0.41 7.09
C ALA A 168 -3.84 0.09 6.93
N ILE A 169 -3.03 -0.05 7.98
CA ILE A 169 -1.58 0.07 7.88
C ILE A 169 -0.97 -1.31 7.75
N ALA A 170 -0.35 -1.58 6.60
CA ALA A 170 0.32 -2.83 6.28
C ALA A 170 1.85 -2.72 6.48
N VAL A 171 2.43 -3.78 7.05
CA VAL A 171 3.87 -3.94 7.24
C VAL A 171 4.26 -5.33 6.78
N PHE A 172 5.29 -5.43 5.93
CA PHE A 172 5.84 -6.70 5.49
C PHE A 172 7.07 -7.02 6.33
N ASP A 173 7.11 -8.21 6.92
CA ASP A 173 8.21 -8.61 7.80
C ASP A 173 8.69 -10.05 7.52
N ARG A 174 9.98 -10.27 7.79
CA ARG A 174 10.65 -11.57 7.73
C ARG A 174 11.92 -11.56 8.59
N GLY A 175 11.91 -12.33 9.68
CA GLY A 175 13.14 -12.74 10.40
C GLY A 175 14.13 -11.62 10.71
N GLY A 176 13.66 -10.48 11.22
CA GLY A 176 14.48 -9.31 11.58
C GLY A 176 14.50 -8.18 10.53
N TRP A 177 14.08 -8.46 9.30
CA TRP A 177 13.85 -7.43 8.28
C TRP A 177 12.37 -7.02 8.26
N ARG A 178 12.10 -5.72 8.34
CA ARG A 178 10.75 -5.14 8.33
C ARG A 178 10.70 -3.96 7.36
N THR A 179 9.68 -3.92 6.51
CA THR A 179 9.45 -2.78 5.62
C THR A 179 8.91 -1.58 6.39
N ARG A 180 8.94 -0.41 5.77
CA ARG A 180 8.22 0.76 6.28
C ARG A 180 6.71 0.45 6.35
N ARG A 181 6.02 1.14 7.25
CA ARG A 181 4.56 1.16 7.34
C ARG A 181 3.99 1.75 6.05
N ARG A 182 3.04 1.06 5.43
CA ARG A 182 2.33 1.51 4.23
C ARG A 182 0.85 1.63 4.52
N ALA A 183 0.25 2.74 4.12
CA ALA A 183 -1.19 2.89 4.18
C ALA A 183 -1.80 2.12 3.00
N MET A 184 -2.60 1.12 3.31
CA MET A 184 -3.29 0.29 2.34
C MET A 184 -4.77 0.66 2.33
N ARG A 185 -5.35 0.76 1.13
CA ARG A 185 -6.79 0.91 0.91
C ARG A 185 -7.28 -0.21 0.01
N VAL A 186 -8.36 -0.85 0.41
CA VAL A 186 -9.07 -1.87 -0.36
C VAL A 186 -10.41 -1.29 -0.77
N LEU A 187 -10.74 -1.36 -2.05
CA LEU A 187 -11.97 -0.83 -2.64
C LEU A 187 -12.70 -1.96 -3.38
N CYS A 188 -13.88 -2.30 -2.90
CA CYS A 188 -14.80 -3.25 -3.53
C CYS A 188 -16.00 -2.45 -4.05
N ASP A 189 -15.88 -1.86 -5.24
CA ASP A 189 -16.90 -0.98 -5.81
C ASP A 189 -17.96 -1.76 -6.60
N GLY A 190 -19.18 -1.21 -6.60
CA GLY A 190 -20.31 -1.70 -7.42
C GLY A 190 -20.73 -3.12 -7.07
N VAL A 191 -20.79 -3.48 -5.79
CA VAL A 191 -21.21 -4.80 -5.32
C VAL A 191 -22.74 -4.88 -5.40
N PRO A 192 -23.33 -5.69 -6.29
CA PRO A 192 -24.77 -5.77 -6.43
C PRO A 192 -25.36 -6.58 -5.28
N VAL A 193 -26.26 -5.98 -4.50
CA VAL A 193 -27.06 -6.68 -3.50
C VAL A 193 -28.50 -6.73 -3.97
N THR A 194 -29.07 -7.93 -3.98
CA THR A 194 -30.42 -8.18 -4.50
C THR A 194 -31.40 -8.38 -3.34
N PHE A 195 -32.50 -7.64 -3.35
CA PHE A 195 -33.61 -7.81 -2.42
C PHE A 195 -34.47 -9.00 -2.86
N ARG A 196 -34.73 -9.96 -1.95
CA ARG A 196 -35.53 -11.15 -2.27
C ARG A 196 -36.97 -10.99 -1.81
N GLY A 197 -37.86 -10.72 -2.76
CA GLY A 197 -39.31 -10.68 -2.53
C GLY A 197 -39.89 -9.26 -2.38
N LYS A 198 -41.21 -9.19 -2.24
CA LYS A 198 -41.93 -7.93 -2.04
C LYS A 198 -41.74 -7.47 -0.59
N ASN A 199 -41.43 -6.19 -0.38
CA ASN A 199 -41.12 -5.61 0.94
C ASN A 199 -39.95 -6.33 1.67
N ALA A 200 -38.95 -6.81 0.93
CA ALA A 200 -37.82 -7.50 1.51
C ALA A 200 -37.04 -6.58 2.48
N THR A 201 -36.86 -7.05 3.71
CA THR A 201 -36.02 -6.38 4.73
C THR A 201 -34.57 -6.83 4.67
N ASP A 202 -34.25 -7.78 3.80
CA ASP A 202 -32.93 -8.36 3.65
C ASP A 202 -32.52 -8.38 2.17
N ALA A 203 -31.24 -8.10 1.92
CA ALA A 203 -30.63 -8.20 0.60
C ALA A 203 -29.30 -8.92 0.69
N LYS A 204 -28.89 -9.58 -0.38
CA LYS A 204 -27.64 -10.33 -0.39
C LYS A 204 -26.90 -10.17 -1.70
N PHE A 205 -25.57 -10.17 -1.62
CA PHE A 205 -24.70 -10.40 -2.76
C PHE A 205 -24.77 -11.89 -3.17
N ASP A 206 -25.43 -12.14 -4.30
CA ASP A 206 -25.52 -13.47 -4.93
C ASP A 206 -24.47 -13.55 -6.05
N GLY A 207 -23.27 -14.04 -5.73
CA GLY A 207 -22.19 -14.17 -6.71
C GLY A 207 -20.94 -14.85 -6.18
N PRO A 208 -19.99 -15.21 -7.07
CA PRO A 208 -18.67 -15.67 -6.66
C PRO A 208 -17.89 -14.53 -5.99
N ALA A 209 -16.85 -14.88 -5.24
CA ALA A 209 -16.01 -13.88 -4.57
C ALA A 209 -15.49 -12.83 -5.58
N ARG A 210 -15.77 -11.56 -5.32
CA ARG A 210 -15.43 -10.44 -6.21
C ARG A 210 -14.10 -9.84 -5.79
N ARG A 211 -13.15 -9.75 -6.72
CA ARG A 211 -11.84 -9.15 -6.44
C ARG A 211 -11.97 -7.65 -6.19
N CYS A 212 -11.27 -7.17 -5.18
CA CYS A 212 -11.23 -5.76 -4.80
C CYS A 212 -9.91 -5.12 -5.26
N GLN A 213 -9.94 -3.82 -5.55
CA GLN A 213 -8.75 -3.05 -5.85
C GLN A 213 -7.98 -2.77 -4.57
N VAL A 214 -6.66 -2.92 -4.61
CA VAL A 214 -5.78 -2.66 -3.47
C VAL A 214 -4.77 -1.59 -3.86
N VAL A 215 -4.69 -0.54 -3.06
CA VAL A 215 -3.79 0.61 -3.22
C VAL A 215 -2.86 0.66 -2.00
N LEU A 216 -1.53 0.74 -2.21
CA LEU A 216 -0.47 0.73 -1.17
C LEU A 216 0.46 1.95 -1.25
#